data_AF-A0A5K0VHR8-F1
#
_entry.id   AF-A0A5K0VHR8-F1
#
_cell.length_a   1.000
_cell.length_b   1.000
_cell.length_c   1.000
_cell.angle_alpha   90.00
_cell.angle_beta   90.00
_cell.angle_gamma   90.00
#
_symmetry.space_group_name_H-M   'P 1'
#
loop_
_entity.id
_entity.type
_entity.pdbx_description
1 polymer ?
#
loop_
_entity_poly.entity_id
_entity_poly.type
_entity_poly.pdbx_seq_one_letter_code
_entity_poly.pdbx_strand_id
1 'polypeptide(L)' 'GAHPLYKPKKTNLVPCGDPQCISLGSLREYECEKPDQQCDYLIEYADRSSSLGVIVKETFYLRSASGTLLRPSLSFG' A
#
# COMPACT_ATOMS: atom_id res chain seq x y z
N GLY A 1 -6.69 -21.27 14.13
CA GLY A 1 -7.42 -20.01 14.43
C GLY A 1 -7.16 -19.02 13.32
N ALA A 2 -7.96 -17.95 13.22
CA ALA A 2 -7.73 -16.90 12.24
C ALA A 2 -6.37 -16.21 12.46
N HIS A 3 -5.66 -15.91 11.38
CA HIS A 3 -4.42 -15.15 11.46
C HIS A 3 -4.75 -13.69 11.88
N PRO A 4 -3.99 -13.07 12.78
CA PRO A 4 -4.26 -11.69 13.18
C PRO A 4 -4.14 -10.72 12.00
N LEU A 5 -4.86 -9.60 12.11
CA LEU A 5 -4.74 -8.49 11.18
C LEU A 5 -3.29 -7.98 11.15
N TYR A 6 -2.84 -7.64 9.95
CA TYR A 6 -1.56 -6.97 9.76
C TYR A 6 -1.56 -5.61 10.46
N LYS A 7 -0.44 -5.26 11.11
CA LYS A 7 -0.24 -4.01 11.84
C LYS A 7 0.99 -3.29 11.29
N PRO A 8 0.84 -2.33 10.36
CA PRO A 8 1.98 -1.62 9.80
C PRO A 8 2.71 -0.79 10.85
N LYS A 9 4.03 -0.71 10.73
CA LYS A 9 4.82 0.28 11.48
C LYS A 9 4.63 1.66 10.84
N LYS A 10 4.66 2.72 11.64
CA LYS A 10 4.59 4.11 11.13
C LYS A 10 5.64 4.40 10.06
N THR A 11 6.83 3.80 10.18
CA THR A 11 7.93 3.93 9.22
C THR A 11 7.65 3.31 7.85
N ASN A 12 6.63 2.45 7.75
CA ASN A 12 6.27 1.77 6.51
C ASN A 12 5.15 2.51 5.78
N LEU A 13 4.54 3.54 6.38
CA LEU A 13 3.51 4.33 5.70
C LEU A 13 4.16 5.07 4.53
N VAL A 14 3.57 4.95 3.35
CA VAL A 14 4.03 5.70 2.17
C VAL A 14 3.52 7.14 2.29
N PRO A 15 4.40 8.15 2.22
CA PRO A 15 3.97 9.54 2.21
C PRO A 15 3.18 9.86 0.93
N CYS A 16 2.24 10.77 1.02
CA CYS A 16 1.40 11.13 -0.10
C CYS A 16 2.19 11.77 -1.26
N GLY A 17 3.24 12.54 -0.94
CA GLY A 17 4.15 13.10 -1.93
C GLY A 17 5.07 12.07 -2.61
N ASP A 18 5.03 10.80 -2.19
CA ASP A 18 5.86 9.75 -2.78
C ASP A 18 5.40 9.45 -4.23
N PRO A 19 6.33 9.31 -5.20
CA PRO A 19 6.00 8.93 -6.58
C PRO A 19 5.13 7.67 -6.70
N GLN A 20 5.30 6.71 -5.79
CA GLN A 20 4.47 5.50 -5.73
C GLN A 20 3.02 5.84 -5.38
N CYS A 21 2.80 6.79 -4.48
CA CYS A 21 1.46 7.28 -4.15
C CYS A 21 0.84 8.05 -5.32
N ILE A 22 1.61 8.94 -5.94
CA ILE A 22 1.16 9.76 -7.08
C ILE A 22 0.72 8.87 -8.25
N SER A 23 1.39 7.74 -8.47
CA SER A 23 1.05 6.80 -9.55
C SER A 23 -0.32 6.13 -9.43
N LEU A 24 -0.99 6.21 -8.28
CA LEU A 24 -2.34 5.67 -8.10
C LEU A 24 -3.41 6.45 -8.89
N GLY A 25 -3.11 7.67 -9.34
CA GLY A 25 -4.01 8.46 -10.17
C GLY A 25 -5.38 8.67 -9.54
N SER A 26 -6.45 8.25 -10.24
CA SER A 26 -7.84 8.42 -9.81
C SER A 26 -8.26 7.57 -8.61
N LEU A 27 -7.45 6.60 -8.18
CA LEU A 27 -7.70 5.84 -6.95
C LEU A 27 -7.41 6.67 -5.70
N ARG A 28 -6.73 7.81 -5.84
CA ARG A 28 -6.54 8.73 -4.73
C ARG A 28 -7.86 9.41 -4.41
N GLU A 29 -8.34 9.16 -3.21
CA GLU A 29 -9.60 9.74 -2.74
C GLU A 29 -9.47 11.26 -2.50
N TYR A 30 -8.28 11.73 -2.13
CA TYR A 30 -8.06 13.13 -1.77
C TYR A 30 -6.76 13.73 -2.33
N GLU A 31 -6.85 15.03 -2.64
CA GLU A 31 -5.67 15.88 -2.71
C GLU A 31 -5.09 16.00 -1.30
N CYS A 32 -3.81 15.68 -1.17
CA CYS A 32 -3.17 15.75 0.14
C CYS A 32 -2.90 17.20 0.50
N GLU A 33 -3.34 17.60 1.69
CA GLU A 33 -3.04 18.92 2.23
C GLU A 33 -1.54 19.10 2.46
N LYS A 34 -0.84 18.01 2.80
CA LYS A 34 0.62 18.02 3.00
C LYS A 34 1.28 16.78 2.41
N PRO A 35 2.51 16.91 1.87
CA PRO A 35 3.21 15.80 1.21
C PRO A 35 3.61 14.66 2.16
N ASP A 36 3.66 14.90 3.47
CA ASP A 36 4.01 13.94 4.52
C ASP A 36 2.81 13.16 5.09
N GLN A 37 1.58 13.47 4.66
CA GLN A 37 0.39 12.69 5.01
C GLN A 37 0.49 11.25 4.49
N GLN A 38 -0.24 10.33 5.12
CA GLN A 38 -0.32 8.96 4.62
C GLN A 38 -0.99 8.91 3.24
N CYS A 39 -0.53 7.97 2.41
CA CYS A 39 -1.09 7.70 1.10
C CYS A 39 -2.32 6.78 1.22
N ASP A 40 -3.51 7.35 1.31
CA ASP A 40 -4.75 6.56 1.26
C ASP A 40 -5.32 6.50 -0.15
N TYR A 41 -6.12 5.46 -0.40
CA TYR A 41 -6.80 5.22 -1.66
C TYR A 41 -8.20 4.69 -1.42
N LEU A 42 -9.10 5.01 -2.35
CA LEU A 42 -10.43 4.44 -2.43
C LEU A 42 -10.48 3.51 -3.63
N ILE A 43 -10.81 2.25 -3.39
CA ILE A 43 -11.04 1.27 -4.45
C ILE A 43 -12.53 0.95 -4.54
N GLU A 44 -13.08 1.03 -5.75
CA GLU A 44 -14.42 0.55 -6.07
C GLU A 44 -14.32 -0.81 -6.77
N TYR A 45 -15.07 -1.79 -6.27
CA TYR A 45 -15.09 -3.13 -6.83
C TYR A 45 -16.21 -3.27 -7.87
N ALA A 46 -16.17 -4.36 -8.65
CA ALA A 46 -17.15 -4.61 -9.70
C ALA A 46 -18.60 -4.74 -9.18
N ASP A 47 -18.79 -5.02 -7.89
CA ASP A 47 -20.09 -5.09 -7.22
C ASP A 47 -20.57 -3.72 -6.69
N ARG A 48 -19.85 -2.64 -7.01
CA ARG A 48 -20.08 -1.26 -6.55
C ARG A 48 -19.88 -1.05 -5.04
N SER A 49 -19.32 -2.03 -4.34
CA SER A 49 -18.80 -1.79 -3.00
C SER A 49 -17.49 -1.01 -3.09
N SER A 50 -17.14 -0.32 -2.01
CA SER A 50 -15.87 0.40 -1.91
C SER A 50 -15.15 0.13 -0.61
N SER A 51 -13.83 0.24 -0.65
CA SER A 51 -12.95 0.16 0.51
C SER A 51 -11.97 1.31 0.50
N LEU A 52 -11.80 1.92 1.67
CA LEU A 52 -10.71 2.85 1.95
C LEU A 52 -9.52 2.07 2.51
N GLY A 53 -8.35 2.28 1.93
CA GLY A 53 -7.10 1.66 2.36
C GLY A 53 -5.95 2.64 2.41
N VAL A 54 -4.79 2.15 2.88
CA VAL A 54 -3.54 2.90 2.96
C VAL A 54 -2.44 2.12 2.26
N ILE A 55 -1.60 2.80 1.48
CA ILE A 55 -0.40 2.20 0.90
C ILE A 55 0.73 2.18 1.93
N VAL A 56 1.30 0.99 2.13
CA VAL A 56 2.48 0.78 2.95
C VAL A 56 3.59 0.15 2.13
N LYS A 57 4.84 0.35 2.54
CA LYS A 57 6.04 -0.20 1.91
C LYS A 57 6.81 -1.03 2.92
N GLU A 58 6.96 -2.31 2.66
CA GLU A 58 7.67 -3.25 3.53
C GLU A 58 8.57 -4.20 2.73
N THR A 59 9.51 -4.84 3.43
CA THR A 59 10.33 -5.91 2.89
C THR A 59 9.57 -7.24 2.92
N PHE A 60 9.38 -7.83 1.75
CA PHE A 60 8.79 -9.16 1.61
C PHE A 60 9.88 -10.21 1.52
N TYR A 61 9.58 -11.42 1.97
CA TYR A 61 10.42 -12.60 1.78
C TYR A 61 9.74 -13.52 0.77
N LEU A 62 10.17 -13.47 -0.48
CA LEU A 62 9.54 -14.19 -1.58
C LEU A 62 10.50 -15.22 -2.15
N ARG A 63 10.01 -16.42 -2.49
CA ARG A 63 10.81 -17.41 -3.22
C ARG A 63 10.52 -17.24 -4.72
N SER A 64 11.56 -17.03 -5.53
CA SER A 64 11.42 -16.97 -6.98
C SER A 64 11.06 -18.34 -7.56
N ALA A 65 10.63 -18.36 -8.83
CA ALA A 65 10.39 -19.61 -9.56
C ALA A 65 11.63 -20.51 -9.66
N SER A 66 12.84 -19.93 -9.62
CA SER A 66 14.11 -20.65 -9.57
C SER A 66 14.51 -21.12 -8.17
N GLY A 67 13.68 -20.88 -7.15
CA GLY A 67 13.93 -21.28 -5.76
C GLY A 67 14.76 -20.28 -4.94
N THR A 68 15.22 -19.17 -5.52
CA THR A 68 16.03 -18.15 -4.82
C THR A 68 15.17 -17.34 -3.85
N LEU A 69 15.65 -17.12 -2.62
CA LEU A 69 14.98 -16.23 -1.67
C LEU A 69 15.30 -14.76 -2.00
N LEU A 70 14.26 -14.00 -2.36
CA LEU A 70 14.31 -12.57 -2.64
C LEU A 70 13.81 -11.78 -1.44
N ARG A 71 14.35 -10.57 -1.28
CA ARG A 71 13.97 -9.60 -0.23
C ARG A 71 13.56 -8.24 -0.80
N PRO A 72 12.57 -8.16 -1.70
CA PRO A 72 12.20 -6.90 -2.32
C PRO A 72 11.50 -5.98 -1.31
N SER A 73 11.71 -4.67 -1.47
CA SER A 73 10.85 -3.65 -0.87
C SER A 73 9.67 -3.42 -1.81
N LEU A 74 8.48 -3.78 -1.37
CA LEU A 74 7.25 -3.69 -2.17
C LEU A 74 6.23 -2.83 -1.43
N SER A 75 5.50 -2.03 -2.21
CA SER A 75 4.36 -1.27 -1.71
C SER A 75 3.07 -2.04 -1.95
N PHE A 76 2.17 -2.06 -0.97
CA PHE A 76 0.88 -2.76 -1.04
C PHE A 76 -0.19 -2.04 -0.21
N GLY A 77 -1.45 -2.30 -0.53
CA GLY A 77 -2.65 -1.81 0.13
C GLY A 77 -3.84 -2.63 -0.32
#